data_AF-A0A679K2M4-F1
#
_entry.id   AF-A0A679K2M4-F1
#
_cell.length_a   1.000
_cell.length_b   1.000
_cell.length_c   1.000
_cell.angle_alpha   90.00
_cell.angle_beta   90.00
_cell.angle_gamma   90.00
#
_symmetry.space_group_name_H-M   'P 1'
#
loop_
_entity.id
_entity.type
_entity.pdbx_description
1 polymer ?
#
loop_
_entity_poly.entity_id
_entity_poly.type
_entity_poly.pdbx_seq_one_letter_code
_entity_poly.pdbx_strand_id
1 'polypeptide(L)'
;MESSQKRAIRKYRSRLGERGLARFKVLGRDADRDLIRSLPRRQSEDTSEASKLRATVSQSIARAPAKTRRILAALRRSPPVNAELDLSRPREEGRKVDL
;
A
#
# COMPACT_ATOMS: atom_id res chain seq x y z
N MET A 1 -26.87 33.48 -15.73
CA MET A 1 -25.75 34.08 -14.97
C MET A 1 -25.44 33.19 -13.78
N GLU A 2 -24.19 32.78 -13.56
CA GLU A 2 -23.82 32.10 -12.30
C GLU A 2 -23.97 33.09 -11.13
N SER A 3 -24.67 32.69 -10.07
CA SER A 3 -24.76 33.46 -8.83
C SER A 3 -23.35 33.83 -8.33
N SER A 4 -23.21 35.03 -7.76
CA SER A 4 -21.97 35.50 -7.12
C SER A 4 -21.38 34.48 -6.15
N GLN A 5 -22.23 33.74 -5.43
CA GLN A 5 -21.84 32.67 -4.52
C GLN A 5 -21.10 31.50 -5.21
N LYS A 6 -21.63 30.99 -6.32
CA LYS A 6 -20.98 29.90 -7.10
C LYS A 6 -19.59 30.33 -7.59
N ARG A 7 -19.47 31.57 -8.06
CA ARG A 7 -18.19 32.14 -8.50
C ARG A 7 -17.18 32.28 -7.35
N ALA A 8 -17.64 32.71 -6.17
CA ALA A 8 -16.82 32.81 -4.96
C ALA A 8 -16.30 31.43 -4.51
N ILE A 9 -17.16 30.41 -4.49
CA ILE A 9 -16.78 29.03 -4.16
C ILE A 9 -15.73 28.50 -5.14
N ARG A 10 -15.92 28.72 -6.45
CA ARG A 10 -14.96 28.27 -7.48
C ARG A 10 -13.59 28.94 -7.31
N LYS A 11 -13.55 30.26 -7.11
CA LYS A 11 -12.30 30.99 -6.87
C LYS A 11 -11.59 30.50 -5.61
N TYR A 12 -12.33 30.28 -4.52
CA TYR A 12 -11.76 29.74 -3.29
C TYR A 12 -11.18 28.33 -3.49
N ARG A 13 -11.84 27.47 -4.28
CA ARG A 13 -11.31 26.14 -4.64
C ARG A 13 -10.04 26.22 -5.48
N SER A 14 -9.98 27.12 -6.46
CA SER A 14 -8.76 27.35 -7.28
C SER A 14 -7.55 27.69 -6.40
N ARG A 15 -7.73 28.65 -5.48
CA ARG A 15 -6.68 29.08 -4.55
C ARG A 15 -6.22 27.99 -3.58
N LEU A 16 -7.12 27.08 -3.19
CA LEU A 16 -6.74 25.91 -2.40
C LEU A 16 -5.89 24.92 -3.22
N GLY A 17 -6.27 24.69 -4.48
CA GLY A 17 -5.52 23.83 -5.40
C GLY A 17 -4.12 24.35 -5.72
N GLU A 18 -3.95 25.67 -5.88
CA GLU A 18 -2.64 26.33 -6.04
C GLU A 18 -1.70 26.07 -4.84
N ARG A 19 -2.25 25.76 -3.66
CA ARG A 19 -1.51 25.40 -2.44
C ARG A 19 -1.38 23.88 -2.25
N GLY A 20 -1.74 23.07 -3.25
CA GLY A 20 -1.74 21.61 -3.16
C GLY A 20 -2.84 21.02 -2.25
N LEU A 21 -3.84 21.81 -1.85
CA LEU A 21 -4.90 21.39 -0.94
C LEU A 21 -6.17 21.01 -1.70
N ALA A 22 -6.66 19.80 -1.45
CA ALA A 22 -7.92 19.30 -2.00
C ALA A 22 -8.96 19.09 -0.91
N ARG A 23 -10.24 19.22 -1.27
CA ARG A 23 -11.35 18.82 -0.40
C ARG A 23 -11.81 17.41 -0.75
N PHE A 24 -11.97 16.60 0.28
CA PHE A 24 -12.48 15.25 0.19
C PHE A 24 -13.61 15.07 1.21
N LYS A 25 -14.60 14.25 0.86
CA LYS A 25 -15.68 13.85 1.78
C LYS A 25 -15.27 12.53 2.42
N VAL A 26 -15.25 12.49 3.75
CA VAL A 26 -14.88 11.29 4.52
C VAL A 26 -16.14 10.70 5.16
N LEU A 27 -16.26 9.37 5.14
CA LEU A 27 -17.15 8.60 6.00
C LEU A 27 -16.33 8.01 7.14
N GLY A 28 -16.78 8.17 8.37
CA GLY A 28 -16.06 7.71 9.56
C GLY A 28 -16.99 7.65 10.77
N ARG A 29 -16.48 7.12 11.88
CA ARG A 29 -17.21 7.11 13.15
C ARG A 29 -17.31 8.53 13.70
N ASP A 30 -18.42 8.84 14.36
CA ASP A 30 -18.63 10.18 14.90
C ASP A 30 -17.60 10.56 15.97
N ALA A 31 -17.21 9.59 16.80
CA ALA A 31 -16.17 9.76 17.83
C ALA A 31 -14.80 10.15 17.25
N ASP A 32 -14.51 9.78 16.00
CA ASP A 32 -13.21 10.06 15.35
C ASP A 32 -13.22 11.39 14.58
N ARG A 33 -14.34 12.11 14.56
CA ARG A 33 -14.56 13.31 13.75
C ARG A 33 -13.49 14.38 13.98
N ASP A 34 -13.16 14.67 15.24
CA ASP A 34 -12.21 15.73 15.57
C ASP A 34 -10.77 15.32 15.28
N LEU A 35 -10.44 14.04 15.49
CA LEU A 35 -9.15 13.46 15.11
C LEU A 35 -8.93 13.53 13.59
N ILE A 36 -9.93 13.11 12.80
CA ILE A 36 -9.89 13.16 11.32
C ILE A 36 -9.79 14.61 10.82
N ARG A 37 -10.30 15.60 11.56
CA ARG A 37 -10.20 17.02 11.19
C ARG A 37 -8.85 17.65 11.54
N SER A 38 -8.24 17.27 12.65
CA SER A 38 -6.97 17.83 13.11
C SER A 38 -5.76 17.27 12.36
N LEU A 39 -5.83 15.99 11.96
CA LEU A 39 -4.75 15.27 11.28
C LEU A 39 -4.34 15.89 9.91
N PRO A 40 -5.25 16.25 8.99
CA PRO A 40 -4.89 16.91 7.74
C PRO A 40 -4.25 18.29 7.95
N ARG A 41 -4.65 19.03 8.99
CA ARG A 41 -4.08 20.35 9.29
C ARG A 41 -2.60 20.21 9.63
N ARG A 42 -2.26 19.31 10.55
CA ARG A 42 -0.87 19.05 10.96
C ARG A 42 -0.03 18.46 9.82
N GLN A 43 -0.61 17.63 8.96
CA GLN A 43 0.11 17.06 7.80
C GLN A 43 0.33 18.05 6.66
N SER A 44 -0.45 19.13 6.58
CA SER A 44 -0.35 20.14 5.52
C SER A 44 0.76 21.17 5.75
N GLU A 45 1.43 21.11 6.89
CA GLU A 45 2.56 21.98 7.20
C GLU A 45 3.84 21.49 6.49
N ASP A 46 4.68 22.41 6.04
CA ASP A 46 5.98 22.11 5.42
C ASP A 46 7.08 21.94 6.48
N THR A 47 6.82 21.12 7.49
CA THR A 47 7.75 20.85 8.60
C THR A 47 8.27 19.42 8.59
N SER A 48 9.44 19.19 9.20
CA SER A 48 9.98 17.83 9.40
C SER A 48 9.01 16.93 10.17
N GLU A 49 8.34 17.49 11.18
CA GLU A 49 7.37 16.77 12.00
C GLU A 49 6.11 16.37 11.22
N ALA A 50 5.63 17.21 10.31
CA ALA A 50 4.56 16.86 9.39
C ALA A 50 4.96 15.74 8.42
N SER A 51 6.21 15.74 7.96
CA SER A 51 6.76 14.67 7.11
C SER A 51 6.88 13.33 7.85
N LYS A 52 7.36 13.34 9.10
CA LYS A 52 7.39 12.14 9.96
C LYS A 52 5.99 11.61 10.25
N LEU A 53 5.02 12.51 10.49
CA LEU A 53 3.63 12.13 10.70
C LEU A 53 3.06 11.44 9.46
N ARG A 54 3.26 11.99 8.26
CA ARG A 54 2.85 11.39 6.98
C ARG A 54 3.44 10.00 6.79
N ALA A 55 4.73 9.82 7.08
CA ALA A 55 5.39 8.52 7.01
C ALA A 55 4.78 7.50 7.99
N THR A 56 4.59 7.90 9.25
CA THR A 56 4.02 7.04 10.31
C THR A 56 2.60 6.60 9.98
N VAL A 57 1.73 7.55 9.57
CA VAL A 57 0.36 7.27 9.16
C VAL A 57 0.37 6.33 7.95
N SER A 58 1.20 6.60 6.94
CA SER A 58 1.32 5.75 5.75
C SER A 58 1.75 4.33 6.11
N GLN A 59 2.71 4.17 7.01
CA GLN A 59 3.15 2.86 7.49
C GLN A 59 2.07 2.12 8.28
N SER A 60 1.31 2.83 9.11
CA SER A 60 0.22 2.23 9.90
C SER A 60 -0.95 1.76 9.04
N ILE A 61 -1.23 2.46 7.93
CA ILE A 61 -2.29 2.12 6.98
C ILE A 61 -1.80 1.08 5.96
N ALA A 62 -0.52 1.12 5.60
CA ALA A 62 0.10 0.14 4.73
C ALA A 62 0.02 -1.24 5.41
N ARG A 63 -1.01 -2.00 5.05
CA ARG A 63 -1.12 -3.41 5.38
C ARG A 63 0.18 -4.06 4.92
N ALA A 64 0.87 -4.77 5.82
CA ALA A 64 2.12 -5.47 5.50
C ALA A 64 1.96 -6.14 4.13
N PRO A 65 2.93 -5.97 3.20
CA PRO A 65 2.82 -6.53 1.86
C PRO A 65 2.40 -7.99 2.04
N ALA A 66 1.23 -8.33 1.50
CA ALA A 66 0.60 -9.63 1.74
C ALA A 66 1.69 -10.67 1.53
N LYS A 67 2.15 -11.31 2.63
CA LYS A 67 3.37 -12.15 2.64
C LYS A 67 3.40 -12.89 1.33
N THR A 68 4.33 -12.52 0.44
CA THR A 68 4.40 -13.07 -0.92
C THR A 68 4.12 -14.54 -0.82
N ARG A 69 2.94 -14.93 -1.32
CA ARG A 69 2.25 -16.18 -0.96
C ARG A 69 3.28 -17.29 -0.94
N ARG A 70 3.33 -18.10 0.13
CA ARG A 70 4.26 -19.23 0.32
C ARG A 70 4.52 -20.02 -0.96
N ILE A 71 3.52 -20.10 -1.83
CA ILE A 71 3.57 -20.66 -3.19
C ILE A 71 4.68 -20.03 -4.04
N LEU A 72 4.75 -18.71 -4.20
CA LEU A 72 5.80 -18.07 -5.01
C LEU A 72 7.19 -18.27 -4.40
N ALA A 73 7.30 -18.24 -3.06
CA ALA A 73 8.55 -18.56 -2.38
C ALA A 73 8.96 -20.03 -2.56
N ALA A 74 8.00 -20.96 -2.57
CA ALA A 74 8.23 -22.38 -2.84
C ALA A 74 8.65 -22.61 -4.30
N LEU A 75 7.98 -21.96 -5.26
CA LEU A 75 8.30 -22.05 -6.68
C LEU A 75 9.71 -21.51 -6.98
N ARG A 76 10.17 -20.45 -6.31
CA ARG A 76 11.54 -19.94 -6.45
C ARG A 76 12.62 -20.82 -5.81
N ARG A 77 12.24 -21.79 -4.98
CA ARG A 77 13.17 -22.80 -4.43
C ARG A 77 13.33 -24.00 -5.36
N SER A 78 12.39 -24.24 -6.26
CA SER A 78 12.52 -25.27 -7.28
C SER A 78 13.41 -24.75 -8.43
N PRO A 79 14.19 -25.63 -9.07
CA PRO A 79 14.94 -25.27 -10.27
C PRO A 79 13.98 -24.76 -11.36
N PRO A 80 14.32 -23.68 -12.08
CA PRO A 80 13.50 -23.20 -13.20
C PRO A 80 13.46 -24.23 -14.33
N VAL A 81 12.44 -24.14 -15.18
CA VAL A 81 12.38 -24.91 -16.43
C VAL A 81 13.65 -24.60 -17.24
N ASN A 82 14.31 -25.64 -17.75
CA ASN A 82 15.62 -25.59 -18.41
C ASN A 82 16.84 -25.37 -17.50
N ALA A 83 16.72 -25.54 -16.19
CA ALA A 83 17.90 -25.81 -15.38
C ALA A 83 18.55 -27.11 -15.90
N GLU A 84 19.87 -27.09 -16.09
CA GLU A 84 20.67 -28.28 -16.41
C GLU A 84 20.64 -29.25 -15.21
N LEU A 85 19.56 -30.02 -15.13
CA LEU A 85 19.40 -31.07 -14.13
C LEU A 85 19.91 -32.37 -14.73
N ASP A 86 20.85 -33.01 -14.04
CA ASP A 86 21.21 -34.39 -14.33
C ASP A 86 20.06 -35.29 -13.86
N LEU A 87 19.27 -35.76 -14.82
CA LEU A 87 18.17 -36.69 -14.59
C LEU A 87 18.61 -38.15 -14.70
N SER A 88 19.91 -38.42 -14.85
CA SER A 88 20.42 -39.78 -14.90
C SER A 88 20.21 -40.44 -13.54
N ARG A 89 19.40 -41.50 -13.53
CA ARG A 89 19.19 -42.35 -12.36
C ARG A 89 19.72 -43.74 -12.69
N PRO A 90 20.78 -44.22 -12.01
CA PRO A 90 21.23 -45.59 -12.18
C PRO A 90 20.12 -46.55 -11.72
N ARG A 91 19.84 -47.57 -12.54
CA ARG A 91 18.95 -48.68 -12.17
C ARG A 91 19.78 -49.72 -11.45
N GLU A 92 19.67 -49.78 -10.13
CA GLU A 92 20.21 -50.87 -9.34
C GLU A 92 19.22 -52.04 -9.33
N GLU A 93 19.71 -53.27 -9.22
CA GLU A 93 18.90 -54.51 -9.19
C GLU A 93 17.92 -54.58 -8.00
N GLY A 94 17.95 -53.59 -7.10
CA GLY A 94 17.17 -53.58 -5.88
C GLY A 94 17.71 -54.60 -4.87
N ARG A 95 17.29 -54.45 -3.62
CA ARG A 95 17.63 -55.43 -2.58
C ARG A 95 16.69 -56.62 -2.75
N LYS A 96 17.21 -57.86 -2.68
CA LYS A 96 16.35 -59.03 -2.49
C LYS A 96 15.64 -58.87 -1.14
N VAL A 97 14.34 -58.66 -1.18
CA VAL A 97 13.46 -58.66 -0.01
C VAL A 97 12.56 -59.87 -0.16
N ASP A 98 12.55 -60.75 0.85
CA ASP A 98 11.58 -61.84 0.95
C ASP A 98 10.33 -61.23 1.59
N LEU A 99 9.19 -61.28 0.89
CA LEU A 99 7.91 -60.71 1.32
C LEU A 99 7.03 -61.77 2.00
#